data_AF-A0A0B6Z653-F1
#
_entry.id   AF-A0A0B6Z653-F1
#
_cell.length_a   1.000
_cell.length_b   1.000
_cell.length_c   1.000
_cell.angle_alpha   90.00
_cell.angle_beta   90.00
_cell.angle_gamma   90.00
#
_symmetry.space_group_name_H-M   'P 1'
#
loop_
_entity.id
_entity.type
_entity.pdbx_description
1 polymer ?
#
loop_
_entity_poly.entity_id
_entity_poly.type
_entity_poly.pdbx_seq_one_letter_code
_entity_poly.pdbx_strand_id
1 'polypeptide(L)'
;TEDKLRMSEELEKHAGRMMASLDDIVNNIDDVDYAIDKMHKVAQQHRQFQRFTAQQFWLMEQPFLEAVRIILDDRYTDNMDTIYRILIKFILEHLVKAAS
;
A
#
# COMPACT_ATOMS: atom_id res chain seq x y z
N THR A 1 -23.63 -13.88 9.38
CA THR A 1 -23.41 -13.75 10.83
C THR A 1 -22.82 -12.39 11.09
N GLU A 2 -23.21 -11.73 12.18
CA GLU A 2 -22.78 -10.38 12.59
C GLU A 2 -21.25 -10.19 12.55
N ASP A 3 -20.48 -11.23 12.90
CA ASP A 3 -19.02 -11.22 12.80
C ASP A 3 -18.47 -11.04 11.38
N LYS A 4 -19.15 -11.59 10.36
CA LYS A 4 -18.73 -11.39 8.96
C LYS A 4 -18.98 -9.96 8.50
N LEU A 5 -20.05 -9.33 8.97
CA LEU A 5 -20.39 -7.94 8.66
C LEU A 5 -19.39 -6.99 9.34
N ARG A 6 -19.12 -7.20 10.63
CA ARG A 6 -18.12 -6.43 11.40
C ARG A 6 -16.72 -6.54 10.81
N MET A 7 -16.31 -7.73 10.38
CA MET A 7 -15.03 -7.94 9.70
C MET A 7 -14.98 -7.20 8.35
N SER A 8 -16.08 -7.18 7.60
CA SER A 8 -16.19 -6.44 6.34
C SER A 8 -16.04 -4.93 6.56
N GLU A 9 -16.69 -4.36 7.57
CA GLU A 9 -16.61 -2.93 7.88
C GLU A 9 -15.20 -2.51 8.33
N GLU A 10 -14.58 -3.27 9.22
CA GLU A 10 -13.21 -2.97 9.67
C GLU A 10 -12.18 -3.16 8.54
N LEU A 11 -12.39 -4.16 7.69
CA LEU A 11 -11.58 -4.39 6.49
C LEU A 11 -11.72 -3.23 5.51
N GLU A 12 -12.94 -2.77 5.23
CA GLU A 12 -13.20 -1.63 4.34
C GLU A 12 -12.54 -0.35 4.85
N LYS A 13 -12.68 -0.05 6.16
CA LYS A 13 -12.00 1.10 6.78
C LYS A 13 -10.48 0.99 6.70
N HIS A 14 -9.93 -0.20 6.85
CA HIS A 14 -8.49 -0.42 6.71
C HIS A 14 -8.04 -0.22 5.26
N ALA A 15 -8.76 -0.81 4.30
CA ALA A 15 -8.49 -0.65 2.87
C ALA A 15 -8.57 0.82 2.42
N GLY A 16 -9.59 1.56 2.89
CA GLY A 16 -9.72 2.99 2.59
C GLY A 16 -8.54 3.81 3.09
N ARG A 17 -8.08 3.56 4.33
CA ARG A 17 -6.88 4.23 4.89
C ARG A 17 -5.61 3.87 4.13
N MET A 18 -5.47 2.61 3.74
CA MET A 18 -4.35 2.13 2.94
C MET A 18 -4.29 2.83 1.58
N MET A 19 -5.41 2.88 0.85
CA MET A 19 -5.48 3.55 -0.45
C MET A 19 -5.23 5.06 -0.33
N ALA A 20 -5.76 5.72 0.70
CA ALA A 20 -5.49 7.13 0.96
C ALA A 20 -4.00 7.40 1.28
N SER A 21 -3.33 6.47 1.97
CA SER A 21 -1.90 6.59 2.27
C SER A 21 -1.04 6.42 1.01
N LEU A 22 -1.40 5.46 0.14
CA LEU A 22 -0.75 5.28 -1.14
C LEU A 22 -0.95 6.51 -2.04
N ASP A 23 -2.17 7.06 -2.10
CA ASP A 23 -2.46 8.26 -2.87
C ASP A 23 -1.64 9.47 -2.37
N ASP A 24 -1.54 9.70 -1.06
CA ASP A 24 -0.72 10.77 -0.47
C ASP A 24 0.77 10.60 -0.81
N ILE A 25 1.31 9.37 -0.74
CA ILE A 25 2.70 9.09 -1.10
C ILE A 25 2.94 9.34 -2.60
N VAL A 26 2.05 8.86 -3.46
CA VAL A 26 2.21 8.98 -4.92
C VAL A 26 2.09 10.43 -5.39
N ASN A 27 1.13 11.18 -4.84
CA ASN A 27 0.91 12.58 -5.22
C ASN A 27 2.00 13.54 -4.73
N ASN A 28 2.83 13.12 -3.76
CA ASN A 28 3.93 13.93 -3.22
C ASN A 28 5.29 13.23 -3.38
N ILE A 29 5.43 12.33 -4.36
CA ILE A 29 6.67 11.55 -4.57
C ILE A 29 7.83 12.40 -5.09
N ASP A 30 7.55 13.60 -5.59
CA ASP A 30 8.52 14.62 -5.96
C ASP A 30 9.24 15.21 -4.74
N ASP A 31 8.57 15.29 -3.59
CA ASP A 31 9.18 15.52 -2.28
C ASP A 31 9.51 14.18 -1.60
N VAL A 32 10.70 13.66 -1.93
CA VAL A 32 11.17 12.35 -1.45
C VAL A 32 11.24 12.29 0.08
N ASP A 33 11.61 13.39 0.74
CA ASP A 33 11.72 13.42 2.20
C ASP A 33 10.33 13.31 2.85
N TYR A 34 9.35 14.03 2.33
CA TYR A 34 7.95 13.90 2.75
C TYR A 34 7.42 12.48 2.51
N ALA A 35 7.63 11.93 1.31
CA ALA A 35 7.16 10.60 0.97
C ALA A 35 7.75 9.51 1.89
N ILE A 36 9.06 9.59 2.19
CA ILE A 36 9.73 8.68 3.11
C ILE A 36 9.21 8.84 4.55
N ASP A 37 9.01 10.06 5.04
CA ASP A 37 8.42 10.30 6.37
C ASP A 37 7.02 9.70 6.48
N LYS A 38 6.20 9.82 5.42
CA LYS A 38 4.87 9.18 5.38
C LYS A 38 4.95 7.67 5.38
N MET A 39 5.85 7.07 4.59
CA MET A 39 6.09 5.62 4.64
C MET A 39 6.52 5.17 6.04
N HIS A 40 7.43 5.89 6.70
CA HIS A 40 7.86 5.57 8.06
C HIS A 40 6.70 5.63 9.07
N LYS A 41 5.82 6.63 8.97
CA LYS A 41 4.62 6.73 9.83
C LYS A 41 3.68 5.53 9.62
N VAL A 42 3.42 5.13 8.38
CA VAL A 42 2.62 3.94 8.07
C VAL A 42 3.26 2.68 8.67
N ALA A 43 4.57 2.50 8.51
CA ALA A 43 5.32 1.39 9.07
C ALA A 43 5.22 1.33 10.61
N GLN A 44 5.34 2.48 11.29
CA GLN A 44 5.20 2.58 12.75
C GLN A 44 3.79 2.20 13.23
N GLN A 45 2.75 2.61 12.51
CA GLN A 45 1.38 2.21 12.83
C GLN A 45 1.20 0.69 12.72
N HIS A 46 1.84 0.05 11.75
CA HIS A 46 1.72 -1.39 11.56
C HIS A 46 2.40 -2.22 12.67
N ARG A 47 3.39 -1.65 13.38
CA ARG A 47 3.98 -2.28 14.58
C ARG A 47 2.98 -2.44 15.74
N GLN A 48 1.86 -1.73 15.72
CA GLN A 48 0.81 -1.85 16.73
C GLN A 48 -0.06 -3.11 16.54
N PHE A 49 -0.06 -3.72 15.35
CA PHE A 49 -0.83 -4.93 15.09
C PHE A 49 -0.07 -6.16 15.60
N GLN A 50 -0.70 -6.88 16.53
CA GLN A 50 -0.13 -8.12 17.06
C GLN A 50 0.06 -9.13 15.92
N ARG A 51 1.24 -9.76 15.87
CA ARG A 51 1.65 -10.76 14.86
C ARG A 51 1.89 -10.23 13.45
N PHE A 52 1.83 -8.91 13.23
CA PHE A 52 2.26 -8.35 11.95
C PHE A 52 3.79 -8.40 11.85
N THR A 53 4.31 -8.91 10.73
CA THR A 53 5.74 -8.91 10.42
C THR A 53 6.02 -7.98 9.24
N ALA A 54 7.17 -7.31 9.24
CA ALA A 54 7.52 -6.38 8.16
C ALA A 54 7.43 -7.06 6.77
N GLN A 55 7.79 -8.34 6.68
CA GLN A 55 7.72 -9.11 5.43
C GLN A 55 6.29 -9.26 4.88
N GLN A 56 5.25 -9.15 5.72
CA GLN A 56 3.86 -9.20 5.25
C GLN A 56 3.47 -8.00 4.39
N PHE A 57 4.21 -6.87 4.42
CA PHE A 57 3.99 -5.78 3.47
C PHE A 57 4.11 -6.24 2.01
N TRP A 58 5.00 -7.20 1.71
CA TRP A 58 5.16 -7.74 0.36
C TRP A 58 3.91 -8.43 -0.19
N LEU A 59 3.00 -8.88 0.67
CA LEU A 59 1.73 -9.47 0.24
C LEU A 59 0.83 -8.46 -0.49
N MET A 60 1.10 -7.15 -0.39
CA MET A 60 0.36 -6.10 -1.07
C MET A 60 0.76 -5.87 -2.53
N GLU A 61 1.94 -6.33 -2.97
CA GLU A 61 2.44 -6.04 -4.33
C GLU A 61 1.47 -6.51 -5.42
N GLN A 62 1.09 -7.79 -5.40
CA GLN A 62 0.20 -8.36 -6.42
C GLN A 62 -1.23 -7.79 -6.34
N PRO A 63 -1.88 -7.70 -5.16
CA PRO A 63 -3.19 -7.07 -5.04
C PRO A 63 -3.22 -5.63 -5.56
N PHE A 64 -2.17 -4.84 -5.31
CA PHE A 64 -2.09 -3.48 -5.82
C PHE A 64 -2.00 -3.43 -7.34
N LEU A 65 -1.08 -4.20 -7.94
CA LEU A 65 -0.92 -4.24 -9.39
C LEU A 65 -2.18 -4.73 -10.10
N GLU A 66 -2.84 -5.75 -9.56
CA GLU A 66 -4.09 -6.26 -10.10
C GLU A 66 -5.23 -5.24 -10.00
N ALA A 67 -5.32 -4.52 -8.87
CA ALA A 67 -6.31 -3.45 -8.72
C ALA A 67 -6.09 -2.33 -9.74
N VAL A 68 -4.84 -1.89 -9.95
CA VAL A 68 -4.51 -0.86 -10.94
C VAL A 68 -4.83 -1.35 -12.36
N ARG A 69 -4.50 -2.61 -12.68
CA ARG A 69 -4.81 -3.23 -13.98
C ARG A 69 -6.32 -3.24 -14.25
N ILE A 70 -7.13 -3.63 -13.26
CA ILE A 70 -8.60 -3.65 -13.37
C ILE A 70 -9.17 -2.23 -13.56
N ILE A 71 -8.65 -1.23 -12.84
CA ILE A 71 -9.17 0.15 -12.87
C ILE A 71 -8.80 0.86 -14.18
N LEU A 72 -7.59 0.63 -14.68
CA LEU A 72 -7.12 1.26 -15.91
C LEU A 72 -7.55 0.50 -17.17
N ASP A 73 -7.85 -0.79 -17.05
CA ASP A 73 -8.34 -1.67 -18.10
C ASP A 73 -7.50 -1.51 -19.38
N ASP A 74 -8.10 -1.14 -20.52
CA ASP A 74 -7.40 -0.90 -21.80
C ASP A 74 -6.30 0.17 -21.74
N ARG A 75 -6.30 1.04 -20.71
CA ARG A 75 -5.25 2.05 -20.50
C ARG A 75 -4.02 1.49 -19.78
N TYR A 76 -4.09 0.27 -19.25
CA TYR A 76 -2.96 -0.40 -18.61
C TYR A 76 -2.03 -0.99 -19.66
N THR A 77 -1.07 -0.18 -20.11
CA THR A 77 -0.04 -0.58 -21.09
C THR A 77 1.17 -1.23 -20.42
N ASP A 78 2.01 -1.91 -21.18
CA ASP A 78 3.28 -2.50 -20.69
C ASP A 78 4.21 -1.46 -20.03
N ASN A 79 4.18 -0.23 -20.54
CA ASN A 79 4.91 0.88 -19.94
C ASN A 79 4.34 1.26 -18.56
N MET A 80 3.02 1.29 -18.42
CA MET A 80 2.37 1.54 -17.13
C MET A 80 2.66 0.40 -16.15
N ASP A 81 2.63 -0.86 -16.59
CA ASP A 81 2.99 -2.01 -15.75
C ASP A 81 4.41 -1.87 -15.18
N THR A 82 5.35 -1.49 -16.03
CA THR A 82 6.73 -1.23 -15.60
C THR A 82 6.80 -0.13 -14.54
N ILE A 83 6.12 1.00 -14.76
CA ILE A 83 6.09 2.14 -13.83
C ILE A 83 5.47 1.74 -12.48
N TYR A 84 4.31 1.09 -12.49
CA TYR A 84 3.62 0.71 -11.26
C TYR A 84 4.39 -0.35 -10.46
N ARG A 85 5.10 -1.28 -11.13
CA ARG A 85 6.00 -2.24 -10.46
C ARG A 85 7.15 -1.54 -9.75
N ILE A 86 7.77 -0.54 -10.39
CA ILE A 86 8.85 0.23 -9.77
C ILE A 86 8.31 0.99 -8.56
N LEU A 87 7.18 1.68 -8.74
CA LEU A 87 6.54 2.47 -7.70
C LEU A 87 6.18 1.64 -6.46
N ILE A 88 5.44 0.54 -6.64
CA ILE A 88 4.99 -0.26 -5.50
C ILE A 88 6.17 -0.92 -4.78
N LYS A 89 7.19 -1.40 -5.52
CA LYS A 89 8.40 -1.95 -4.91
C LYS A 89 9.12 -0.91 -4.07
N PHE A 90 9.32 0.29 -4.61
CA PHE A 90 9.93 1.39 -3.86
C PHE A 90 9.19 1.65 -2.54
N ILE A 91 7.86 1.76 -2.58
CA ILE A 91 7.05 1.99 -1.37
C ILE A 91 7.22 0.83 -0.36
N LEU A 92 7.09 -0.42 -0.82
CA LEU A 92 7.16 -1.60 0.04
C LEU A 92 8.55 -1.80 0.65
N GLU A 93 9.63 -1.53 -0.09
CA GLU A 93 11.00 -1.60 0.44
C GLU A 93 11.21 -0.64 1.62
N HIS A 94 10.73 0.60 1.48
CA HIS A 94 10.82 1.60 2.54
C HIS A 94 9.93 1.25 3.75
N LEU A 95 8.72 0.72 3.52
CA LEU A 95 7.86 0.23 4.60
C LEU A 95 8.49 -0.93 5.38
N VAL A 96 9.04 -1.92 4.67
CA VAL A 96 9.69 -3.09 5.28
C VAL A 96 10.92 -2.67 6.08
N LYS A 97 11.77 -1.81 5.52
CA LYS A 97 12.97 -1.29 6.18
C LYS A 97 12.64 -0.50 7.44
N ALA A 98 11.57 0.28 7.42
CA ALA A 98 11.17 1.10 8.56
C ALA A 98 10.41 0.31 9.64
N ALA A 99 9.73 -0.78 9.26
CA ALA A 99 9.00 -1.64 10.18
C ALA A 99 9.86 -2.71 10.86
N SER A 100 10.95 -3.13 10.21
CA SER A 100 11.99 -4.00 10.78
C SER A 100 12.72 -3.33 11.95
#